data_AF-A0AAW4V126-F1
#
_entry.id   AF-A0AAW4V126-F1
#
_cell.length_a   1.000
_cell.length_b   1.000
_cell.length_c   1.000
_cell.angle_alpha   90.00
_cell.angle_beta   90.00
_cell.angle_gamma   90.00
#
_symmetry.space_group_name_H-M   'P 1'
#
loop_
_entity.id
_entity.type
_entity.pdbx_description
1 polymer ?
#
loop_
_entity_poly.entity_id
_entity_poly.type
_entity_poly.pdbx_seq_one_letter_code
_entity_poly.pdbx_strand_id
1 'polypeptide(L)'
;FNVQQTNLQETKPEKWEALKEQFKIPAIKDEQGMLTVPLIDAMVREQQWICPIYSKEGNSAYHARGEDNHIVVPLKGQFKDGENFYSTLLHEMAHSTGEPEHLNREKGVIFGDKQYAKEELVAELTSATVGQSLGISTHIREENAMYLKNWLGALKEDPKFIYNILADVGKASNMIQEHTARMEQYLTPEERFTQAVLQDNRPVLEQMKNEGFTPSSRLLESVAANHPTADNLETLHSTFGISLPSMEAEPAMKNMNEPQLGL
;
A
#
# COMPACT_ATOMS: atom_id res chain seq x y z
N PHE A 1 18.00 23.28 -11.81
CA PHE A 1 18.99 23.79 -12.77
C PHE A 1 18.59 23.31 -14.16
N ASN A 2 18.28 24.20 -15.09
CA ASN A 2 17.83 23.81 -16.43
C ASN A 2 19.06 23.52 -17.31
N VAL A 3 19.48 22.24 -17.37
CA VAL A 3 20.77 21.84 -17.95
C VAL A 3 20.84 22.08 -19.46
N GLN A 4 19.69 22.28 -20.12
CA GLN A 4 19.57 22.64 -21.53
C GLN A 4 20.05 24.06 -21.87
N GLN A 5 20.28 24.92 -20.86
CA GLN A 5 20.84 26.27 -21.05
C GLN A 5 22.37 26.33 -20.92
N THR A 6 23.05 25.19 -20.98
CA THR A 6 24.52 25.11 -20.84
C THR A 6 25.16 24.40 -22.04
N ASN A 7 26.40 24.76 -22.38
CA ASN A 7 27.21 24.08 -23.41
C ASN A 7 27.80 22.73 -22.90
N LEU A 8 27.22 22.16 -21.84
CA LEU A 8 27.70 20.92 -21.21
C LEU A 8 27.63 19.72 -22.17
N GLN A 9 26.63 19.71 -23.04
CA GLN A 9 26.46 18.69 -24.09
C GLN A 9 27.62 18.68 -25.09
N GLU A 10 28.16 19.85 -25.45
CA GLU A 10 29.27 19.97 -26.40
C GLU A 10 30.63 19.80 -25.72
N THR A 11 30.78 20.32 -24.51
CA THR A 11 32.07 20.37 -23.81
C THR A 11 32.39 19.11 -23.02
N LYS A 12 31.37 18.37 -22.53
CA LYS A 12 31.53 17.12 -21.75
C LYS A 12 30.42 16.11 -22.09
N PRO A 13 30.40 15.56 -23.31
CA PRO A 13 29.35 14.66 -23.78
C PRO A 13 29.18 13.42 -22.90
N GLU A 14 30.25 12.86 -22.35
CA GLU A 14 30.17 11.71 -21.43
C GLU A 14 29.47 12.04 -20.11
N LYS A 15 29.71 13.24 -19.54
CA LYS A 15 29.02 13.69 -18.32
C LYS A 15 27.56 14.06 -18.59
N TRP A 16 27.26 14.56 -19.79
CA TRP A 16 25.91 14.84 -20.24
C TRP A 16 25.09 13.56 -20.40
N GLU A 17 25.65 12.52 -21.02
CA GLU A 17 24.99 11.23 -21.11
C GLU A 17 24.88 10.54 -19.74
N ALA A 18 25.89 10.63 -18.87
CA ALA A 18 25.78 10.14 -17.49
C ALA A 18 24.69 10.88 -16.70
N LEU A 19 24.55 12.20 -16.87
CA LEU A 19 23.46 12.99 -16.28
C LEU A 19 22.09 12.59 -16.85
N LYS A 20 21.97 12.42 -18.17
CA LYS A 20 20.74 11.93 -18.78
C LYS A 20 20.36 10.55 -18.25
N GLU A 21 21.32 9.66 -18.11
CA GLU A 21 21.06 8.31 -17.58
C GLU A 21 20.70 8.37 -16.09
N GLN A 22 21.35 9.24 -15.32
CA GLN A 22 21.07 9.44 -13.90
C GLN A 22 19.71 10.10 -13.64
N PHE A 23 19.23 10.95 -14.58
CA PHE A 23 17.95 11.65 -14.50
C PHE A 23 16.90 11.10 -15.48
N LYS A 24 17.11 9.90 -16.04
CA LYS A 24 16.06 9.18 -16.76
C LYS A 24 15.01 8.79 -15.73
N ILE A 25 13.83 9.38 -15.87
CA ILE A 25 12.64 8.94 -15.15
C ILE A 25 12.42 7.47 -15.56
N PRO A 26 12.47 6.50 -14.64
CA PRO A 26 12.14 5.12 -14.97
C PRO A 26 10.78 5.08 -15.62
N ALA A 27 10.62 4.32 -16.71
CA ALA A 27 9.31 4.11 -17.29
C ALA A 27 8.39 3.54 -16.19
N ILE A 28 7.19 4.10 -16.06
CA ILE A 28 6.18 3.59 -15.14
C ILE A 28 5.93 2.13 -15.53
N LYS A 29 6.16 1.22 -14.58
CA LYS A 29 5.94 -0.22 -14.80
C LYS A 29 4.47 -0.46 -15.08
N ASP A 30 4.15 -1.47 -15.88
CA ASP A 30 2.80 -2.00 -15.82
C ASP A 30 2.55 -2.61 -14.42
N GLU A 31 1.27 -2.65 -14.03
CA GLU A 31 0.87 -3.19 -12.73
C GLU A 31 0.69 -4.73 -12.79
N GLN A 32 1.11 -5.38 -13.89
CA GLN A 32 0.93 -6.80 -14.08
C GLN A 32 1.82 -7.58 -13.12
N GLY A 33 1.22 -8.54 -12.41
CA GLY A 33 1.94 -9.35 -11.41
C GLY A 33 2.24 -8.61 -10.10
N MET A 34 1.72 -7.39 -9.90
CA MET A 34 1.71 -6.76 -8.59
C MET A 34 0.50 -7.24 -7.77
N LEU A 35 0.67 -7.36 -6.45
CA LEU A 35 -0.42 -7.61 -5.50
C LEU A 35 -1.59 -6.67 -5.78
N THR A 36 -2.84 -7.15 -5.63
CA THR A 36 -4.06 -6.36 -5.86
C THR A 36 -5.00 -6.49 -4.67
N VAL A 37 -5.60 -5.40 -4.21
CA VAL A 37 -6.56 -5.45 -3.11
C VAL A 37 -7.90 -4.95 -3.63
N PRO A 38 -8.78 -5.85 -4.12
CA PRO A 38 -10.01 -5.48 -4.83
C PRO A 38 -10.88 -4.47 -4.09
N LEU A 39 -10.98 -4.59 -2.77
CA LEU A 39 -11.78 -3.68 -1.95
C LEU A 39 -11.18 -2.27 -1.88
N ILE A 40 -9.86 -2.14 -1.82
CA ILE A 40 -9.18 -0.84 -1.81
C ILE A 40 -9.17 -0.25 -3.22
N ASP A 41 -8.97 -1.07 -4.26
CA ASP A 41 -9.02 -0.63 -5.65
C ASP A 41 -10.41 -0.06 -6.00
N ALA A 42 -11.47 -0.76 -5.59
CA ALA A 42 -12.84 -0.27 -5.69
C ALA A 42 -13.04 1.02 -4.87
N MET A 43 -12.49 1.12 -3.66
CA MET A 43 -12.59 2.31 -2.82
C MET A 43 -12.01 3.55 -3.50
N VAL A 44 -10.82 3.42 -4.09
CA VAL A 44 -10.15 4.49 -4.82
C VAL A 44 -10.92 4.82 -6.10
N ARG A 45 -11.34 3.81 -6.87
CA ARG A 45 -12.09 4.01 -8.13
C ARG A 45 -13.41 4.73 -7.92
N GLU A 46 -14.17 4.33 -6.90
CA GLU A 46 -15.49 4.88 -6.58
C GLU A 46 -15.43 6.10 -5.66
N GLN A 47 -14.23 6.51 -5.23
CA GLN A 47 -14.00 7.63 -4.30
C GLN A 47 -14.87 7.54 -3.04
N GLN A 48 -14.97 6.35 -2.45
CA GLN A 48 -15.82 6.07 -1.27
C GLN A 48 -15.05 6.15 0.07
N TRP A 49 -13.81 6.63 0.02
CA TRP A 49 -13.07 6.96 1.25
C TRP A 49 -13.56 8.28 1.85
N ILE A 50 -13.20 8.54 3.11
CA ILE A 50 -13.65 9.71 3.88
C ILE A 50 -13.17 11.05 3.31
N CYS A 51 -12.12 11.03 2.49
CA CYS A 51 -11.65 12.14 1.68
C CYS A 51 -11.25 11.63 0.28
N PRO A 52 -11.19 12.50 -0.74
CA PRO A 52 -10.74 12.11 -2.07
C PRO A 52 -9.34 11.49 -2.07
N ILE A 53 -9.11 10.53 -2.97
CA ILE A 53 -7.80 9.88 -3.17
C ILE A 53 -7.38 10.09 -4.63
N TYR A 54 -6.25 10.78 -4.83
CA TYR A 54 -5.70 11.05 -6.14
C TYR A 54 -4.44 10.22 -6.39
N SER A 55 -4.55 9.23 -7.28
CA SER A 55 -3.41 8.51 -7.84
C SER A 55 -2.86 9.27 -9.04
N LYS A 56 -1.65 9.84 -8.92
CA LYS A 56 -1.00 10.62 -10.00
C LYS A 56 0.50 10.42 -10.00
N GLU A 57 1.16 10.72 -11.12
CA GLU A 57 2.62 10.65 -11.18
C GLU A 57 3.24 11.62 -10.16
N GLY A 58 4.14 11.09 -9.32
CA GLY A 58 4.79 11.88 -8.27
C GLY A 58 5.81 11.08 -7.47
N ASN A 59 6.59 11.77 -6.64
CA ASN A 59 7.66 11.16 -5.83
C ASN A 59 7.31 11.11 -4.33
N SER A 60 6.08 11.45 -3.95
CA SER A 60 5.66 11.51 -2.56
C SER A 60 4.17 11.19 -2.44
N ALA A 61 3.83 10.37 -1.45
CA ALA A 61 2.47 10.22 -0.96
C ALA A 61 2.29 11.15 0.25
N TYR A 62 1.08 11.67 0.43
CA TYR A 62 0.74 12.50 1.57
C TYR A 62 -0.78 12.64 1.73
N HIS A 63 -1.20 12.84 2.96
CA HIS A 63 -2.52 13.33 3.33
C HIS A 63 -2.48 14.86 3.55
N ALA A 64 -3.17 15.61 2.69
CA ALA A 64 -3.40 17.04 2.84
C ALA A 64 -4.51 17.30 3.86
N ARG A 65 -4.32 18.32 4.72
CA ARG A 65 -5.20 18.64 5.85
C ARG A 65 -5.95 19.96 5.61
N GLY A 66 -7.04 20.17 6.35
CA GLY A 66 -7.80 21.43 6.34
C GLY A 66 -8.88 21.47 5.26
N GLU A 67 -9.15 22.65 4.70
CA GLU A 67 -10.27 22.85 3.74
C GLU A 67 -10.13 22.04 2.45
N ASP A 68 -8.90 21.69 2.05
CA ASP A 68 -8.59 20.86 0.89
C ASP A 68 -8.13 19.46 1.34
N ASN A 69 -8.90 18.83 2.23
CA ASN A 69 -8.59 17.48 2.75
C ASN A 69 -8.64 16.44 1.63
N HIS A 70 -7.50 15.82 1.33
CA HIS A 70 -7.38 14.77 0.33
C HIS A 70 -6.10 13.93 0.54
N ILE A 71 -6.04 12.77 -0.10
CA ILE A 71 -4.83 11.94 -0.18
C ILE A 71 -4.27 12.02 -1.60
N VAL A 72 -2.96 12.16 -1.71
CA VAL A 72 -2.21 11.94 -2.94
C VAL A 72 -1.32 10.72 -2.76
N VAL A 73 -1.33 9.83 -3.76
CA VAL A 73 -0.43 8.69 -3.83
C VAL A 73 0.19 8.61 -5.24
N PRO A 74 1.49 8.28 -5.38
CA PRO A 74 2.08 7.97 -6.67
C PRO A 74 1.34 6.83 -7.39
N LEU A 75 1.51 6.72 -8.71
CA LEU A 75 0.95 5.61 -9.47
C LEU A 75 1.55 4.28 -8.97
N LYS A 76 0.74 3.22 -8.90
CA LYS A 76 1.17 1.92 -8.37
C LYS A 76 2.40 1.36 -9.11
N GLY A 77 2.46 1.53 -10.44
CA GLY A 77 3.63 1.18 -11.25
C GLY A 77 4.94 1.92 -10.91
N GLN A 78 4.90 2.99 -10.10
CA GLN A 78 6.09 3.67 -9.59
C GLN A 78 6.66 3.04 -8.31
N PHE A 79 5.88 2.19 -7.64
CA PHE A 79 6.34 1.49 -6.45
C PHE A 79 7.20 0.28 -6.82
N LYS A 80 7.93 -0.23 -5.82
CA LYS A 80 8.72 -1.45 -5.97
C LYS A 80 7.82 -2.64 -6.35
N ASP A 81 6.71 -2.79 -5.62
CA ASP A 81 5.72 -3.86 -5.68
C ASP A 81 4.36 -3.33 -5.18
N GLY A 82 3.32 -4.18 -5.22
CA GLY A 82 1.96 -3.81 -4.81
C GLY A 82 1.83 -3.61 -3.30
N GLU A 83 2.58 -4.36 -2.51
CA GLU A 83 2.64 -4.28 -1.05
C GLU A 83 3.06 -2.88 -0.60
N ASN A 84 4.13 -2.35 -1.20
CA ASN A 84 4.60 -1.00 -0.89
C ASN A 84 3.55 0.06 -1.27
N PHE A 85 2.87 -0.10 -2.40
CA PHE A 85 1.79 0.81 -2.80
C PHE A 85 0.65 0.82 -1.78
N TYR A 86 0.07 -0.35 -1.45
CA TYR A 86 -1.06 -0.39 -0.51
C TYR A 86 -0.67 -0.03 0.91
N SER A 87 0.53 -0.40 1.38
CA SER A 87 1.02 0.02 2.69
C SER A 87 1.22 1.54 2.78
N THR A 88 1.63 2.20 1.69
CA THR A 88 1.71 3.67 1.64
C THR A 88 0.31 4.26 1.64
N LEU A 89 -0.58 3.75 0.81
CA LEU A 89 -1.94 4.26 0.74
C LEU A 89 -2.68 4.12 2.09
N LEU A 90 -2.58 2.95 2.73
CA LEU A 90 -3.18 2.70 4.05
C LEU A 90 -2.60 3.59 5.14
N HIS A 91 -1.31 3.95 5.05
CA HIS A 91 -0.68 4.90 5.97
C HIS A 91 -1.33 6.30 5.83
N GLU A 92 -1.45 6.81 4.60
CA GLU A 92 -2.11 8.11 4.38
C GLU A 92 -3.61 8.09 4.73
N MET A 93 -4.29 6.97 4.48
CA MET A 93 -5.67 6.75 4.94
C MET A 93 -5.75 6.76 6.47
N ALA A 94 -4.79 6.15 7.17
CA ALA A 94 -4.74 6.18 8.62
C ALA A 94 -4.55 7.61 9.15
N HIS A 95 -3.71 8.43 8.51
CA HIS A 95 -3.62 9.85 8.82
C HIS A 95 -4.95 10.57 8.63
N SER A 96 -5.67 10.35 7.54
CA SER A 96 -6.94 11.04 7.27
C SER A 96 -8.00 10.76 8.34
N THR A 97 -8.01 9.57 8.94
CA THR A 97 -8.93 9.27 10.07
C THR A 97 -8.75 10.17 11.28
N GLY A 98 -7.58 10.82 11.42
CA GLY A 98 -7.28 11.70 12.55
C GLY A 98 -7.83 13.12 12.41
N GLU A 99 -8.46 13.48 11.29
CA GLU A 99 -9.06 14.81 11.11
C GLU A 99 -10.23 15.08 12.09
N PRO A 100 -10.55 16.35 12.39
CA PRO A 100 -11.52 16.73 13.41
C PRO A 100 -12.92 16.14 13.23
N GLU A 101 -13.35 15.97 11.98
CA GLU A 101 -14.65 15.40 11.60
C GLU A 101 -14.73 13.87 11.84
N HIS A 102 -13.61 13.24 12.19
CA HIS A 102 -13.47 11.80 12.35
C HIS A 102 -13.03 11.44 13.78
N LEU A 103 -11.77 11.02 13.97
CA LEU A 103 -11.26 10.62 15.28
C LEU A 103 -10.66 11.78 16.08
N ASN A 104 -10.56 12.97 15.47
CA ASN A 104 -10.08 14.21 16.10
C ASN A 104 -8.82 13.99 16.95
N ARG A 105 -7.82 13.33 16.35
CA ARG A 105 -6.54 13.07 17.04
C ARG A 105 -5.73 14.35 17.06
N GLU A 106 -5.10 14.62 18.19
CA GLU A 106 -4.14 15.72 18.29
C GLU A 106 -2.89 15.37 17.47
N LYS A 107 -2.61 16.17 16.43
CA LYS A 107 -1.48 15.97 15.53
C LYS A 107 -0.49 17.12 15.69
N GLY A 108 0.78 16.79 15.84
CA GLY A 108 1.87 17.77 15.83
C GLY A 108 1.95 18.48 14.47
N VAL A 109 2.41 19.72 14.49
CA VAL A 109 2.61 20.53 13.26
C VAL A 109 4.08 20.53 12.85
N ILE A 110 4.98 20.23 13.78
CA ILE A 110 6.43 20.33 13.57
C ILE A 110 7.00 18.92 13.47
N PHE A 111 7.68 18.65 12.35
CA PHE A 111 8.39 17.39 12.15
C PHE A 111 9.33 17.09 13.32
N GLY A 112 9.20 15.89 13.89
CA GLY A 112 10.00 15.44 15.03
C GLY A 112 9.51 15.91 16.41
N ASP A 113 8.39 16.65 16.50
CA ASP A 113 7.75 16.89 17.79
C ASP A 113 7.09 15.60 18.34
N LYS A 114 6.80 15.57 19.65
CA LYS A 114 6.25 14.37 20.31
C LYS A 114 4.87 13.97 19.78
N GLN A 115 4.05 14.93 19.35
CA GLN A 115 2.69 14.67 18.86
C GLN A 115 2.73 14.16 17.42
N TYR A 116 3.62 14.72 16.59
CA TYR A 116 3.93 14.26 15.25
C TYR A 116 4.44 12.81 15.30
N ALA A 117 5.44 12.52 16.13
CA ALA A 117 5.97 11.17 16.28
C ALA A 117 4.94 10.14 16.80
N LYS A 118 3.94 10.61 17.58
CA LYS A 118 2.81 9.77 18.01
C LYS A 118 1.87 9.47 16.84
N GLU A 119 1.52 10.48 16.04
CA GLU A 119 0.59 10.32 14.93
C GLU A 119 1.17 9.41 13.83
N GLU A 120 2.45 9.56 13.50
CA GLU A 120 3.17 8.65 12.58
C GLU A 120 3.13 7.20 13.07
N LEU A 121 3.28 6.98 14.39
CA LEU A 121 3.18 5.64 14.97
C LEU A 121 1.77 5.06 14.85
N VAL A 122 0.74 5.89 15.07
CA VAL A 122 -0.65 5.46 14.88
C VAL A 122 -0.87 5.10 13.41
N ALA A 123 -0.45 5.96 12.48
CA ALA A 123 -0.61 5.72 11.05
C ALA A 123 0.08 4.43 10.59
N GLU A 124 1.32 4.21 11.04
CA GLU A 124 2.09 3.05 10.60
C GLU A 124 1.59 1.73 11.21
N LEU A 125 1.23 1.73 12.50
CA LEU A 125 0.63 0.53 13.10
C LEU A 125 -0.76 0.24 12.55
N THR A 126 -1.54 1.27 12.21
CA THR A 126 -2.84 1.09 11.53
C THR A 126 -2.63 0.52 10.13
N SER A 127 -1.70 1.05 9.34
CA SER A 127 -1.34 0.51 8.02
C SER A 127 -0.93 -0.96 8.12
N ALA A 128 -0.07 -1.30 9.08
CA ALA A 128 0.36 -2.67 9.33
C ALA A 128 -0.80 -3.59 9.74
N THR A 129 -1.66 -3.14 10.65
CA THR A 129 -2.79 -3.91 11.17
C THR A 129 -3.84 -4.18 10.09
N VAL A 130 -4.23 -3.13 9.36
CA VAL A 130 -5.20 -3.26 8.26
C VAL A 130 -4.59 -4.05 7.11
N GLY A 131 -3.34 -3.76 6.75
CA GLY A 131 -2.62 -4.48 5.71
C GLY A 131 -2.59 -5.98 5.95
N GLN A 132 -2.23 -6.40 7.17
CA GLN A 132 -2.29 -7.80 7.57
C GLN A 132 -3.69 -8.41 7.38
N SER A 133 -4.74 -7.69 7.79
CA SER A 133 -6.12 -8.17 7.64
C SER A 133 -6.58 -8.29 6.18
N LEU A 134 -5.92 -7.59 5.26
CA LEU A 134 -6.18 -7.62 3.81
C LEU A 134 -5.22 -8.55 3.05
N GLY A 135 -4.38 -9.32 3.76
CA GLY A 135 -3.39 -10.22 3.13
C GLY A 135 -2.15 -9.53 2.59
N ILE A 136 -1.95 -8.24 2.89
CA ILE A 136 -0.73 -7.51 2.52
C ILE A 136 0.37 -7.90 3.51
N SER A 137 1.42 -8.57 3.02
CA SER A 137 2.62 -8.83 3.82
C SER A 137 3.36 -7.51 4.06
N THR A 138 3.40 -7.05 5.31
CA THR A 138 4.03 -5.77 5.64
C THR A 138 5.50 -5.94 6.00
N HIS A 139 6.37 -5.25 5.26
CA HIS A 139 7.74 -5.01 5.68
C HIS A 139 7.79 -3.70 6.47
N ILE A 140 8.50 -3.69 7.59
CA ILE A 140 8.78 -2.46 8.33
C ILE A 140 9.68 -1.57 7.46
N ARG A 141 9.23 -0.36 7.10
CA ARG A 141 10.01 0.59 6.28
C ARG A 141 11.26 1.08 7.01
N GLU A 142 12.31 1.43 6.27
CA GLU A 142 13.55 1.95 6.86
C GLU A 142 13.35 3.33 7.51
N GLU A 143 12.49 4.19 6.93
CA GLU A 143 12.07 5.43 7.59
C GLU A 143 11.41 5.17 8.97
N ASN A 144 10.67 4.05 9.12
CA ASN A 144 10.09 3.64 10.40
C ASN A 144 11.13 3.26 11.45
N ALA A 145 12.33 2.82 11.05
CA ALA A 145 13.38 2.41 11.99
C ALA A 145 13.91 3.58 12.82
N MET A 146 13.97 4.78 12.22
CA MET A 146 14.31 6.00 12.96
C MET A 146 13.24 6.37 13.98
N TYR A 147 11.96 6.23 13.63
CA TYR A 147 10.86 6.48 14.55
C TYR A 147 10.78 5.41 15.65
N LEU A 148 11.01 4.12 15.34
CA LEU A 148 11.12 3.01 16.31
C LEU A 148 12.15 3.28 17.41
N LYS A 149 13.28 3.93 17.08
CA LYS A 149 14.29 4.31 18.07
C LYS A 149 13.78 5.40 19.03
N ASN A 150 13.06 6.39 18.52
CA ASN A 150 12.42 7.42 19.35
C ASN A 150 11.26 6.82 20.18
N TRP A 151 10.53 5.85 19.62
CA TRP A 151 9.46 5.12 20.30
C TRP A 151 9.99 4.24 21.44
N LEU A 152 11.13 3.57 21.26
CA LEU A 152 11.81 2.85 22.35
C LEU A 152 12.21 3.78 23.50
N GLY A 153 12.51 5.05 23.20
CA GLY A 153 12.73 6.08 24.23
C GLY A 153 11.45 6.38 25.01
N ALA A 154 10.37 6.74 24.30
CA ALA A 154 9.08 7.07 24.93
C ALA A 154 8.47 5.90 25.73
N LEU A 155 8.58 4.66 25.22
CA LEU A 155 8.11 3.45 25.89
C LEU A 155 8.92 3.11 27.15
N LYS A 156 10.19 3.47 27.20
CA LYS A 156 11.01 3.34 28.42
C LYS A 156 10.62 4.36 29.48
N GLU A 157 10.21 5.56 29.07
CA GLU A 157 9.79 6.63 29.98
C GLU A 157 8.39 6.38 30.57
N ASP A 158 7.41 6.02 29.72
CA ASP A 158 6.06 5.66 30.16
C ASP A 158 5.51 4.48 29.34
N PRO A 159 5.63 3.24 29.84
CA PRO A 159 5.08 2.07 29.18
C PRO A 159 3.56 2.14 28.97
N LYS A 160 2.81 2.92 29.76
CA LYS A 160 1.35 3.02 29.60
C LYS A 160 0.97 3.85 28.38
N PHE A 161 1.89 4.65 27.84
CA PHE A 161 1.70 5.41 26.60
C PHE A 161 1.28 4.51 25.41
N ILE A 162 1.76 3.26 25.39
CA ILE A 162 1.40 2.29 24.33
C ILE A 162 -0.10 1.98 24.29
N TYR A 163 -0.79 1.99 25.44
CA TYR A 163 -2.22 1.66 25.48
C TYR A 163 -3.06 2.72 24.76
N ASN A 164 -2.67 3.99 24.86
CA ASN A 164 -3.35 5.08 24.15
C ASN A 164 -3.12 4.98 22.64
N ILE A 165 -1.89 4.69 22.23
CA ILE A 165 -1.56 4.45 20.82
C ILE A 165 -2.36 3.28 20.27
N LEU A 166 -2.36 2.13 20.95
CA LEU A 166 -3.09 0.95 20.48
C LEU A 166 -4.61 1.18 20.44
N ALA A 167 -5.16 2.00 21.34
CA ALA A 167 -6.55 2.40 21.28
C ALA A 167 -6.85 3.28 20.05
N ASP A 168 -5.97 4.23 19.72
CA ASP A 168 -6.08 5.07 18.52
C ASP A 168 -5.92 4.23 17.24
N VAL A 169 -4.96 3.28 17.22
CA VAL A 169 -4.74 2.32 16.12
C VAL A 169 -5.98 1.45 15.90
N GLY A 170 -6.59 0.94 16.98
CA GLY A 170 -7.80 0.12 16.89
C GLY A 170 -8.97 0.88 16.28
N LYS A 171 -9.19 2.13 16.70
CA LYS A 171 -10.25 2.99 16.13
C LYS A 171 -10.01 3.29 14.65
N ALA A 172 -8.80 3.66 14.27
CA ALA A 172 -8.46 3.97 12.89
C ALA A 172 -8.55 2.72 12.00
N SER A 173 -8.08 1.57 12.48
CA SER A 173 -8.16 0.29 11.76
C SER A 173 -9.60 -0.13 11.53
N ASN A 174 -10.45 -0.04 12.56
CA ASN A 174 -11.87 -0.35 12.45
C ASN A 174 -12.55 0.54 11.40
N MET A 175 -12.26 1.84 11.39
CA MET A 175 -12.83 2.76 10.39
C MET A 175 -12.43 2.35 8.97
N ILE A 176 -11.16 2.06 8.71
CA ILE A 176 -10.71 1.61 7.39
C ILE A 176 -11.38 0.28 7.01
N GLN A 177 -11.42 -0.69 7.93
CA GLN A 177 -12.04 -2.00 7.69
C GLN A 177 -13.54 -1.90 7.41
N GLU A 178 -14.27 -1.04 8.12
CA GLU A 178 -15.70 -0.80 7.89
C GLU A 178 -15.97 -0.23 6.51
N HIS A 179 -15.19 0.76 6.06
CA HIS A 179 -15.32 1.29 4.70
C HIS A 179 -14.92 0.24 3.66
N THR A 180 -13.87 -0.52 3.93
CA THR A 180 -13.38 -1.58 3.02
C THR A 180 -14.44 -2.67 2.84
N ALA A 181 -15.10 -3.12 3.91
CA ALA A 181 -16.17 -4.12 3.83
C ALA A 181 -17.37 -3.64 2.99
N ARG A 182 -17.70 -2.34 3.03
CA ARG A 182 -18.78 -1.77 2.19
C ARG A 182 -18.45 -1.79 0.69
N MET A 183 -17.18 -1.98 0.32
CA MET A 183 -16.77 -1.98 -1.07
C MET A 183 -17.12 -3.24 -1.84
N GLU A 184 -17.52 -4.33 -1.16
CA GLU A 184 -17.92 -5.59 -1.80
C GLU A 184 -19.00 -5.42 -2.89
N GLN A 185 -19.92 -4.48 -2.69
CA GLN A 185 -21.00 -4.18 -3.65
C GLN A 185 -20.52 -3.50 -4.94
N TYR A 186 -19.31 -2.93 -4.95
CA TYR A 186 -18.73 -2.21 -6.09
C TYR A 186 -17.69 -3.03 -6.85
N LEU A 187 -17.49 -4.29 -6.47
CA LEU A 187 -16.57 -5.20 -7.14
C LEU A 187 -17.13 -5.63 -8.49
N THR A 188 -16.29 -5.48 -9.50
CA THR A 188 -16.49 -6.13 -10.80
C THR A 188 -16.48 -7.67 -10.63
N PRO A 189 -16.99 -8.43 -11.62
CA PRO A 189 -16.92 -9.89 -11.56
C PRO A 189 -15.48 -10.42 -11.38
N GLU A 190 -14.47 -9.80 -12.01
CA GLU A 190 -13.08 -10.24 -11.87
C GLU A 190 -12.50 -9.96 -10.47
N GLU A 191 -12.78 -8.77 -9.93
CA GLU A 191 -12.40 -8.39 -8.56
C GLU A 191 -13.08 -9.29 -7.52
N ARG A 192 -14.37 -9.59 -7.70
CA ARG A 192 -15.13 -10.50 -6.84
C ARG A 192 -14.58 -11.92 -6.89
N PHE A 193 -14.18 -12.40 -8.06
CA PHE A 193 -13.51 -13.70 -8.20
C PHE A 193 -12.20 -13.72 -7.40
N THR A 194 -11.35 -12.70 -7.58
CA THR A 194 -10.07 -12.58 -6.88
C THR A 194 -10.29 -12.62 -5.37
N GLN A 195 -11.20 -11.78 -4.86
CA GLN A 195 -11.51 -11.75 -3.44
C GLN A 195 -12.07 -13.08 -2.93
N ALA A 196 -12.98 -13.73 -3.67
CA ALA A 196 -13.54 -15.01 -3.25
C ALA A 196 -12.49 -16.13 -3.20
N VAL A 197 -11.50 -16.14 -4.10
CA VAL A 197 -10.36 -17.06 -4.02
C VAL A 197 -9.54 -16.80 -2.77
N LEU A 198 -9.13 -15.55 -2.52
CA LEU A 198 -8.26 -15.19 -1.39
C LEU A 198 -8.93 -15.41 -0.02
N GLN A 199 -10.25 -15.27 0.05
CA GLN A 199 -11.04 -15.51 1.27
C GLN A 199 -11.50 -16.97 1.44
N ASP A 200 -11.09 -17.87 0.54
CA ASP A 200 -11.58 -19.27 0.50
C ASP A 200 -13.11 -19.39 0.46
N ASN A 201 -13.78 -18.45 -0.22
CA ASN A 201 -15.23 -18.36 -0.26
C ASN A 201 -15.82 -19.27 -1.35
N ARG A 202 -15.82 -20.58 -1.09
CA ARG A 202 -16.35 -21.61 -2.00
C ARG A 202 -17.79 -21.33 -2.48
N PRO A 203 -18.76 -20.94 -1.64
CA PRO A 203 -20.12 -20.65 -2.10
C PRO A 203 -20.17 -19.59 -3.22
N VAL A 204 -19.41 -18.50 -3.09
CA VAL A 204 -19.34 -17.46 -4.11
C VAL A 204 -18.68 -17.97 -5.38
N LEU A 205 -17.59 -18.74 -5.26
CA LEU A 205 -16.90 -19.33 -6.42
C LEU A 205 -17.80 -20.28 -7.21
N GLU A 206 -18.54 -21.16 -6.54
CA GLU A 206 -19.49 -22.07 -7.19
C GLU A 206 -20.64 -21.30 -7.85
N GLN A 207 -21.16 -20.27 -7.19
CA GLN A 207 -22.18 -19.40 -7.78
C GLN A 207 -21.67 -18.76 -9.08
N MET A 208 -20.48 -18.17 -9.07
CA MET A 208 -19.89 -17.53 -10.24
C MET A 208 -19.66 -18.52 -11.39
N LYS A 209 -19.19 -19.74 -11.06
CA LYS A 209 -19.05 -20.81 -12.05
C LYS A 209 -20.39 -21.18 -12.69
N ASN A 210 -21.45 -21.30 -11.87
CA ASN A 210 -22.79 -21.62 -12.35
C ASN A 210 -23.39 -20.49 -13.21
N GLU A 211 -23.01 -19.24 -12.96
CA GLU A 211 -23.34 -18.07 -13.78
C GLU A 211 -22.52 -17.99 -15.09
N GLY A 212 -21.60 -18.95 -15.33
CA GLY A 212 -20.79 -19.02 -16.54
C GLY A 212 -19.53 -18.15 -16.53
N PHE A 213 -19.12 -17.64 -15.36
CA PHE A 213 -17.88 -16.88 -15.24
C PHE A 213 -16.67 -17.74 -15.60
N THR A 214 -15.79 -17.23 -16.46
CA THR A 214 -14.53 -17.88 -16.84
C THR A 214 -13.39 -16.91 -16.60
N PRO A 215 -12.46 -17.18 -15.65
CA PRO A 215 -11.36 -16.28 -15.36
C PRO A 215 -10.36 -16.22 -16.52
N SER A 216 -9.90 -15.02 -16.86
CA SER A 216 -8.87 -14.82 -17.88
C SER A 216 -7.48 -15.21 -17.36
N SER A 217 -6.52 -15.50 -18.24
CA SER A 217 -5.13 -15.77 -17.84
C SER A 217 -4.52 -14.61 -17.05
N ARG A 218 -4.84 -13.37 -17.47
CA ARG A 218 -4.38 -12.15 -16.79
C ARG A 218 -4.92 -12.05 -15.36
N LEU A 219 -6.19 -12.44 -15.15
CA LEU A 219 -6.80 -12.47 -13.83
C LEU A 219 -6.13 -13.52 -12.93
N LEU A 220 -5.82 -14.69 -13.48
CA LEU A 220 -5.13 -15.76 -12.75
C LEU A 220 -3.71 -15.37 -12.33
N GLU A 221 -2.99 -14.62 -13.15
CA GLU A 221 -1.69 -14.02 -12.78
C GLU A 221 -1.85 -13.03 -11.62
N SER A 222 -2.89 -12.19 -11.64
CA SER A 222 -3.21 -11.27 -10.55
C SER A 222 -3.55 -12.01 -9.25
N VAL A 223 -4.33 -13.10 -9.33
CA VAL A 223 -4.62 -13.96 -8.17
C VAL A 223 -3.33 -14.59 -7.63
N ALA A 224 -2.43 -15.07 -8.49
CA ALA A 224 -1.16 -15.64 -8.06
C ALA A 224 -0.24 -14.60 -7.38
N ALA A 225 -0.24 -13.35 -7.86
CA ALA A 225 0.50 -12.25 -7.26
C ALA A 225 0.03 -11.85 -5.84
N ASN A 226 -1.14 -12.35 -5.42
CA ASN A 226 -1.66 -12.16 -4.06
C ASN A 226 -1.25 -13.27 -3.08
N HIS A 227 -0.32 -14.16 -3.47
CA HIS A 227 0.21 -15.23 -2.63
C HIS A 227 -0.89 -16.08 -1.94
N PRO A 228 -1.83 -16.68 -2.71
CA PRO A 228 -2.91 -17.49 -2.16
C PRO A 228 -2.36 -18.67 -1.35
N THR A 229 -3.04 -19.01 -0.28
CA THR A 229 -2.69 -20.17 0.58
C THR A 229 -2.96 -21.49 -0.14
N ALA A 230 -2.42 -22.59 0.38
CA ALA A 230 -2.68 -23.93 -0.16
C ALA A 230 -4.19 -24.25 -0.19
N ASP A 231 -4.93 -23.85 0.83
CA ASP A 231 -6.39 -24.05 0.92
C ASP A 231 -7.12 -23.24 -0.18
N ASN A 232 -6.72 -21.98 -0.40
CA ASN A 232 -7.26 -21.17 -1.49
C ASN A 232 -7.06 -21.84 -2.86
N LEU A 233 -5.87 -22.40 -3.09
CA LEU A 233 -5.52 -23.09 -4.34
C LEU A 233 -6.31 -24.40 -4.50
N GLU A 234 -6.52 -25.16 -3.44
CA GLU A 234 -7.35 -26.38 -3.45
C GLU A 234 -8.81 -26.06 -3.76
N THR A 235 -9.36 -25.01 -3.16
CA THR A 235 -10.72 -24.54 -3.46
C THR A 235 -10.84 -24.09 -4.90
N LEU A 236 -9.88 -23.31 -5.41
CA LEU A 236 -9.85 -22.90 -6.82
C LEU A 236 -9.80 -24.11 -7.78
N HIS A 237 -8.95 -25.10 -7.48
CA HIS A 237 -8.84 -26.30 -8.29
C HIS A 237 -10.11 -27.16 -8.25
N SER A 238 -10.68 -27.39 -7.06
CA SER A 238 -11.89 -28.21 -6.91
C SER A 238 -13.12 -27.56 -7.55
N THR A 239 -13.24 -26.23 -7.51
CA THR A 239 -14.36 -25.51 -8.12
C THR A 239 -14.13 -25.28 -9.62
N PHE A 240 -13.02 -24.68 -10.04
CA PHE A 240 -12.81 -24.29 -11.45
C PHE A 240 -11.94 -25.26 -12.27
N GLY A 241 -11.31 -26.26 -11.65
CA GLY A 241 -10.33 -27.12 -12.33
C GLY A 241 -9.01 -26.41 -12.65
N ILE A 242 -8.75 -25.27 -12.01
CA ILE A 242 -7.60 -24.41 -12.29
C ILE A 242 -6.48 -24.68 -11.27
N SER A 243 -5.27 -24.91 -11.77
CA SER A 243 -4.07 -25.01 -10.92
C SER A 243 -3.18 -23.78 -11.16
N LEU A 244 -2.84 -23.07 -10.10
CA LEU A 244 -1.85 -21.99 -10.15
C LEU A 244 -0.54 -22.48 -9.53
N PRO A 245 0.63 -22.01 -10.03
CA PRO A 245 1.89 -22.31 -9.39
C PRO A 245 1.90 -21.73 -7.96
N SER A 246 2.26 -22.52 -6.96
CA SER A 246 2.58 -21.95 -5.64
C SER A 246 3.85 -21.12 -5.80
N MET A 247 3.75 -19.81 -5.61
CA MET A 247 4.96 -19.02 -5.41
C MET A 247 5.50 -19.37 -4.03
N GLU A 248 6.41 -20.35 -3.96
CA GLU A 248 7.26 -20.50 -2.78
C GLU A 248 7.96 -19.16 -2.58
N ALA A 249 7.90 -18.60 -1.38
CA ALA A 249 8.62 -17.38 -1.04
C ALA A 249 10.10 -17.61 -1.39
N GLU A 250 10.62 -16.90 -2.40
CA GLU A 250 12.04 -16.94 -2.68
C GLU A 250 12.78 -16.59 -1.38
N PRO A 251 13.74 -17.42 -0.92
CA PRO A 251 14.51 -17.08 0.25
C PRO A 251 15.19 -15.74 -0.04
N ALA A 252 14.91 -14.75 0.82
CA ALA A 252 15.40 -13.39 0.68
C ALA A 252 16.86 -13.39 0.23
N MET A 253 17.10 -13.17 -1.07
CA MET A 253 18.44 -12.99 -1.57
C MET A 253 18.97 -11.74 -0.88
N LYS A 254 19.99 -11.94 -0.01
CA LYS A 254 20.84 -10.87 0.49
C LYS A 254 21.51 -10.20 -0.71
N ASN A 255 20.82 -9.29 -1.37
CA ASN A 255 21.45 -8.35 -2.27
C ASN A 255 22.18 -7.32 -1.41
N MET A 256 23.43 -7.67 -1.10
CA MET A 256 24.46 -6.71 -0.74
C MET A 256 24.69 -5.80 -1.96
N ASN A 257 23.91 -4.74 -2.07
CA ASN A 257 24.26 -3.54 -2.83
C ASN A 257 23.55 -2.36 -2.16
N GLU A 258 24.21 -1.82 -1.15
CA GLU A 258 23.96 -0.49 -0.61
C GLU A 258 23.95 0.54 -1.75
N PRO A 259 22.94 1.40 -1.82
CA PRO A 259 23.12 2.76 -2.30
C PRO A 259 23.45 3.64 -1.08
N GLN A 260 24.71 4.07 -0.98
CA GLN A 260 25.06 5.28 -0.25
C GLN A 260 24.30 6.47 -0.85
N LEU A 261 23.80 7.36 0.02
CA LEU A 261 23.50 8.80 -0.13
C LEU A 261 22.21 9.09 0.68
N GLY A 262 22.12 9.98 1.66
CA GLY A 262 23.01 11.03 2.12
C GLY A 262 22.13 12.15 2.70
N LEU A 263 22.10 12.24 4.04
CA LEU A 263 21.52 13.28 4.92
C LEU A 263 20.05 13.70 4.71
#